data_AF-A0A3A4Z563-F1
#
_entry.id   AF-A0A3A4Z563-F1
#
_cell.length_a   1.000
_cell.length_b   1.000
_cell.length_c   1.000
_cell.angle_alpha   90.00
_cell.angle_beta   90.00
_cell.angle_gamma   90.00
#
_symmetry.space_group_name_H-M   'P 1'
#
loop_
_entity.id
_entity.type
_entity.pdbx_description
1 polymer ?
#
loop_
_entity_poly.entity_id
_entity_poly.type
_entity_poly.pdbx_seq_one_letter_code
_entity_poly.pdbx_strand_id
1 'polypeptide(L)' 'MKAITIRNVPDDIYRLIARLAKRNRRSIQQEVLIIFERAAILDNESPVEKARAIRKRFQGRELGDSVEEIREERNR' A
#
# COMPACT_ATOMS: atom_id res chain seq x y z
N MET A 1 -18.63 5.12 16.37
CA MET A 1 -17.15 5.28 16.48
C MET A 1 -16.56 3.88 16.59
N LYS A 2 -15.58 3.51 15.75
CA LYS A 2 -14.92 2.20 15.88
C LYS A 2 -13.70 2.37 16.78
N ALA A 3 -13.55 1.49 17.77
CA ALA A 3 -12.43 1.52 18.71
C ALA A 3 -11.78 0.14 18.75
N ILE A 4 -10.44 0.13 18.83
CA ILE A 4 -9.64 -1.08 18.98
C ILE A 4 -8.93 -0.99 20.32
N THR A 5 -9.08 -2.01 21.15
CA THR A 5 -8.36 -2.15 22.43
C THR A 5 -7.40 -3.31 22.32
N ILE A 6 -6.11 -3.03 22.48
CA ILE A 6 -5.06 -4.04 22.47
C ILE A 6 -4.65 -4.28 23.92
N ARG A 7 -4.84 -5.51 24.40
CA ARG A 7 -4.47 -5.92 25.76
C ARG A 7 -3.13 -6.65 25.73
N ASN A 8 -2.42 -6.64 26.85
CA ASN A 8 -1.17 -7.37 27.06
C ASN A 8 -0.07 -7.02 26.05
N VAL A 9 0.04 -5.74 25.68
CA VAL A 9 1.13 -5.28 24.80
C VAL A 9 2.45 -5.40 25.57
N PRO A 10 3.46 -6.12 25.04
CA PRO A 10 4.77 -6.19 25.66
C PRO A 10 5.39 -4.80 25.85
N ASP A 11 6.06 -4.59 26.97
CA ASP A 11 6.64 -3.30 27.37
C ASP A 11 7.60 -2.73 26.33
N ASP A 12 8.42 -3.60 25.75
CA ASP A 12 9.39 -3.27 24.70
C ASP A 12 8.71 -2.77 23.42
N ILE A 13 7.62 -3.42 23.00
CA ILE A 13 6.80 -3.00 21.86
C ILE A 13 6.13 -1.66 22.14
N TYR A 14 5.55 -1.48 23.32
CA TYR A 14 4.94 -0.20 23.68
C TYR A 14 5.95 0.95 23.65
N ARG A 15 7.14 0.74 24.24
CA ARG A 15 8.23 1.73 24.24
C ARG A 15 8.74 2.03 22.84
N LEU A 16 8.80 1.02 21.96
CA LEU A 16 9.17 1.21 20.56
C LEU A 16 8.16 2.12 19.84
N ILE A 17 6.86 1.83 19.95
CA ILE A 17 5.80 2.62 19.31
C ILE A 17 5.79 4.05 19.86
N ALA A 18 5.93 4.23 21.17
CA ALA A 18 6.01 5.56 21.79
C ALA A 18 7.19 6.39 21.27
N ARG A 19 8.36 5.75 21.08
CA ARG A 19 9.54 6.38 20.50
C ARG A 19 9.33 6.80 19.06
N LEU A 20 8.70 5.94 18.25
CA LEU A 20 8.36 6.23 16.85
C LEU A 20 7.37 7.39 16.75
N ALA A 21 6.33 7.38 17.58
CA ALA A 21 5.35 8.45 17.66
C ALA A 21 6.00 9.80 18.00
N LYS A 22 6.89 9.84 19.00
CA LYS A 22 7.65 11.05 19.37
C LYS A 22 8.53 11.55 18.22
N ARG A 23 9.27 10.64 17.57
CA ARG A 23 10.13 10.97 16.42
C ARG A 23 9.33 11.58 15.27
N ASN A 24 8.13 11.06 15.02
CA ASN A 24 7.26 11.51 13.94
C ASN A 24 6.35 12.69 14.34
N ARG A 25 6.48 13.21 15.58
CA ARG A 25 5.63 14.29 16.15
C ARG A 25 4.14 13.97 16.11
N ARG A 26 3.79 12.74 16.49
CA ARG A 26 2.40 12.22 16.50
C ARG A 26 2.03 11.63 17.85
N SER A 27 0.74 11.46 18.09
CA SER A 27 0.26 10.66 19.23
C SER A 27 0.53 9.17 18.99
N ILE A 28 0.58 8.39 20.08
CA ILE A 28 0.73 6.91 20.00
C ILE A 28 -0.42 6.30 19.20
N GLN A 29 -1.64 6.80 19.39
CA GLN A 29 -2.84 6.33 18.68
C GLN A 29 -2.70 6.55 17.16
N GLN A 30 -2.22 7.73 16.73
CA GLN A 30 -1.99 7.99 15.31
C GLN A 30 -0.88 7.12 14.73
N GLU A 31 0.21 6.89 15.47
CA GLU A 31 1.29 6.02 15.00
C GLU A 31 0.81 4.57 14.83
N VAL A 32 0.01 4.06 15.77
CA VAL A 32 -0.61 2.72 15.66
C VAL A 32 -1.53 2.64 14.43
N LEU A 33 -2.34 3.67 14.17
CA LEU A 33 -3.20 3.71 12.99
C LEU A 33 -2.39 3.62 11.69
N ILE A 34 -1.29 4.36 11.58
CA ILE A 34 -0.40 4.31 10.41
C ILE A 34 0.25 2.94 10.25
N ILE A 35 0.64 2.30 11.36
CA ILE A 35 1.18 0.93 11.31
C ILE A 35 0.13 -0.03 10.76
N PHE A 36 -1.14 0.09 11.19
CA PHE A 36 -2.23 -0.71 10.64
C PHE A 36 -2.52 -0.42 9.18
N GLU A 37 -2.52 0.85 8.75
CA GLU A 37 -2.69 1.21 7.34
C GLU A 37 -1.59 0.58 6.46
N ARG A 38 -0.34 0.63 6.93
CA ARG A 38 0.79 0.01 6.21
C ARG A 38 0.66 -1.50 6.14
N ALA A 39 0.28 -2.14 7.25
CA ALA A 39 0.04 -3.58 7.28
C ALA A 39 -1.11 -3.97 6.33
N ALA A 40 -2.19 -3.19 6.32
CA ALA A 40 -3.32 -3.42 5.42
C ALA A 40 -2.92 -3.25 3.95
N ILE A 41 -2.06 -2.30 3.61
CA ILE A 41 -1.55 -2.16 2.23
C ILE A 41 -0.72 -3.40 1.82
N LEU A 42 0.09 -3.93 2.73
CA LEU A 42 0.89 -5.14 2.48
C LEU A 42 0.02 -6.39 2.30
N ASP A 43 -1.15 -6.42 2.94
CA ASP A 43 -2.10 -7.54 2.89
C ASP A 43 -3.09 -7.43 1.70
N ASN A 44 -3.53 -6.22 1.34
CA ASN A 44 -4.60 -6.02 0.35
C ASN A 44 -4.18 -6.20 -1.10
N GLU A 45 -2.88 -6.21 -1.42
CA GLU A 45 -2.42 -6.54 -2.76
C GLU A 45 -1.11 -7.29 -2.67
N SER A 46 -1.19 -8.63 -2.69
CA SER A 46 -0.05 -9.41 -3.16
C SER A 46 0.35 -8.82 -4.52
N PRO A 47 1.59 -8.34 -4.71
CA PRO A 47 2.04 -7.82 -6.00
C PRO A 47 1.76 -8.80 -7.14
N VAL A 48 1.75 -10.09 -6.82
CA VAL A 48 1.40 -11.19 -7.72
C VAL A 48 -0.08 -11.18 -8.11
N GLU A 49 -0.99 -10.91 -7.17
CA GLU A 49 -2.43 -10.81 -7.44
C GLU A 49 -2.76 -9.56 -8.27
N LYS A 50 -2.11 -8.43 -7.97
CA LYS A 50 -2.23 -7.22 -8.78
C LYS A 50 -1.72 -7.46 -10.21
N ALA A 51 -0.55 -8.09 -10.36
CA ALA A 51 -0.02 -8.48 -11.66
C ALA A 51 -0.91 -9.50 -12.37
N ARG A 52 -1.53 -10.44 -11.64
CA ARG A 52 -2.49 -11.40 -12.20
C ARG A 52 -3.76 -10.70 -12.68
N ALA A 53 -4.29 -9.74 -11.92
CA ALA A 53 -5.45 -8.94 -12.32
C ALA A 53 -5.17 -8.11 -13.57
N ILE A 54 -3.99 -7.48 -13.66
CA ILE A 54 -3.54 -6.78 -14.86
C ILE A 54 -3.45 -7.74 -16.05
N ARG A 55 -2.73 -8.87 -15.91
CA ARG A 55 -2.62 -9.88 -16.97
C ARG A 55 -3.98 -10.38 -17.44
N LYS A 56 -4.90 -10.66 -16.52
CA LYS A 56 -6.28 -11.08 -16.84
C LYS A 56 -7.05 -9.99 -17.58
N ARG A 57 -6.92 -8.73 -17.18
CA ARG A 57 -7.57 -7.58 -17.82
C ARG A 57 -7.10 -7.37 -19.27
N PHE A 58 -5.84 -7.67 -19.55
CA PHE A 58 -5.25 -7.53 -20.89
C PHE A 58 -5.16 -8.87 -21.65
N GLN A 59 -5.69 -9.96 -21.10
CA GLN A 59 -5.67 -11.26 -21.73
C GLN A 59 -6.57 -11.25 -22.98
N GLY A 60 -6.01 -11.58 -24.14
CA GLY A 60 -6.73 -11.61 -25.41
C GLY A 60 -6.90 -10.24 -26.09
N ARG A 61 -6.26 -9.17 -25.57
CA ARG A 61 -6.08 -7.94 -26.35
C ARG A 61 -4.84 -8.07 -27.22
N GLU A 62 -4.97 -7.75 -28.50
CA GLU A 62 -3.83 -7.32 -29.30
C GLU A 62 -3.42 -5.94 -28.76
N LEU A 63 -2.32 -5.93 -28.01
CA LEU A 63 -1.66 -4.68 -27.66
C LEU A 63 -0.96 -4.24 -28.94
N GLY A 64 -1.45 -3.16 -29.56
CA GLY A 64 -0.85 -2.57 -30.76
C GLY A 64 0.60 -2.15 -30.51
N ASP A 65 1.34 -1.86 -31.58
CA ASP A 65 2.69 -1.34 -31.45
C ASP A 65 2.63 0.12 -31.02
N SER A 66 2.77 0.32 -29.71
CA SER A 66 2.76 1.66 -29.11
C SER A 66 3.85 2.58 -29.68
N VAL A 67 4.93 2.03 -30.26
CA VAL A 67 5.98 2.84 -30.89
C VAL A 67 5.49 3.46 -32.20
N GLU A 68 4.76 2.71 -33.00
CA GLU A 68 4.18 3.20 -34.27
C GLU A 68 3.04 4.19 -34.01
N GLU A 69 2.17 3.92 -33.04
CA GLU A 69 1.09 4.85 -32.65
C GLU A 69 1.63 6.22 -32.22
N ILE A 70 2.70 6.24 -31.42
CA ILE A 70 3.36 7.49 -30.97
C ILE A 70 4.06 8.22 -32.14
N ARG A 71 4.60 7.49 -33.11
CA ARG A 71 5.24 8.08 -34.31
C ARG A 71 4.23 8.73 -35.22
N GLU A 72 3.08 8.10 -35.45
CA GLU A 72 1.99 8.65 -36.24
C GLU A 72 1.43 9.92 -35.61
N GLU A 73 1.26 9.94 -34.28
CA GLU A 73 0.74 11.10 -33.55
C GLU A 73 1.71 12.30 -33.56
N ARG A 74 3.03 12.06 -33.62
CA ARG A 74 4.06 13.12 -33.74
C ARG A 74 4.17 13.74 -35.13
N ASN A 75 3.69 13.04 -36.16
CA ASN A 75 3.74 13.52 -37.56
C ASN A 75 2.44 14.23 -37.98
N ARG A 76 1.54 14.48 -37.03
CA ARG A 76 0.27 15.19 -37.20
C ARG A 76 0.39 16.64 -36.73
#